data_AF-A0A2V7E3D6-F1
#
_entry.id   AF-A0A2V7E3D6-F1
#
_cell.length_a   1.000
_cell.length_b   1.000
_cell.length_c   1.000
_cell.angle_alpha   90.00
_cell.angle_beta   90.00
_cell.angle_gamma   90.00
#
_symmetry.space_group_name_H-M   'P 1'
#
loop_
_entity.id
_entity.type
_entity.pdbx_description
1 polymer ?
#
loop_
_entity_poly.entity_id
_entity_poly.type
_entity_poly.pdbx_seq_one_letter_code
_entity_poly.pdbx_strand_id
1 'polypeptide(L)'
;MAVTVYIPTPFRRATGNRDRLSVSAADVGHLLDQLEESYSALRGLVRNEQGEVHHHVNIFVNSEGIEALQGLKTPLNDGDEVTIIPALAGGDR
;
A
#
# COMPACT_ATOMS: atom_id res chain seq x y z
N MET A 1 -17.31 -0.42 -0.26
CA MET A 1 -15.99 0.07 -0.73
C MET A 1 -14.94 -0.85 -0.16
N ALA A 2 -14.88 -2.09 -0.63
CA ALA A 2 -13.83 -3.03 -0.26
C ALA A 2 -12.76 -2.98 -1.35
N VAL A 3 -11.54 -2.62 -0.98
CA VAL A 3 -10.38 -2.64 -1.86
C VAL A 3 -9.41 -3.71 -1.39
N THR A 4 -8.77 -4.36 -2.36
CA THR A 4 -7.84 -5.45 -2.07
C THR A 4 -6.42 -4.91 -2.11
N VAL A 5 -5.73 -5.00 -0.98
CA VAL A 5 -4.33 -4.59 -0.85
C VAL A 5 -3.44 -5.83 -0.92
N TYR A 6 -2.58 -5.88 -1.94
CA TYR A 6 -1.56 -6.90 -2.06
C TYR A 6 -0.28 -6.49 -1.33
N ILE A 7 0.14 -7.35 -0.40
CA ILE A 7 1.28 -7.15 0.47
C ILE A 7 2.44 -8.03 -0.01
N PRO A 8 3.57 -7.43 -0.42
CA PRO A 8 4.74 -8.16 -0.90
C PRO A 8 5.37 -8.94 0.25
N THR A 9 6.06 -10.03 -0.08
CA THR A 9 6.75 -10.93 0.87
C THR A 9 7.53 -10.23 2.00
N PRO A 10 8.34 -9.16 1.76
CA PRO A 10 9.02 -8.46 2.85
C PRO A 10 8.08 -7.82 3.88
N PHE A 11 6.91 -7.35 3.45
CA PHE A 11 5.93 -6.69 4.33
C PHE A 11 4.92 -7.66 4.93
N ARG A 12 4.84 -8.91 4.47
CA ARG A 12 3.94 -9.93 5.04
C ARG A 12 4.17 -10.14 6.54
N ARG A 13 5.40 -9.98 7.04
CA ARG A 13 5.66 -10.08 8.49
C ARG A 13 4.96 -8.98 9.30
N ALA A 14 4.82 -7.79 8.73
CA ALA A 14 4.12 -6.68 9.37
C ALA A 14 2.59 -6.88 9.37
N THR A 15 2.05 -7.62 8.39
CA THR A 15 0.61 -7.88 8.24
C THR A 15 0.15 -9.24 8.77
N GLY A 16 0.95 -9.88 9.63
CA GLY A 16 0.60 -11.18 10.22
C GLY A 16 0.61 -12.34 9.21
N ASN A 17 1.56 -12.33 8.27
CA ASN A 17 1.73 -13.30 7.17
C ASN A 17 0.64 -13.27 6.09
N ARG A 18 -0.16 -12.19 6.03
CA ARG A 18 -1.22 -12.03 5.02
C ARG A 18 -0.69 -11.39 3.75
N ASP A 19 -0.95 -12.02 2.62
CA ASP A 19 -0.61 -11.50 1.28
C ASP A 19 -1.69 -10.59 0.69
N ARG A 20 -2.95 -10.76 1.11
CA ARG A 20 -4.08 -9.93 0.69
C ARG A 20 -4.83 -9.44 1.91
N LEU A 21 -5.10 -8.15 1.92
CA LEU A 21 -5.93 -7.49 2.93
C LEU A 21 -7.10 -6.82 2.24
N SER A 22 -8.30 -6.97 2.79
CA SER A 22 -9.45 -6.21 2.35
C SER A 22 -9.64 -5.05 3.31
N VAL A 23 -9.54 -3.82 2.79
CA VAL A 23 -9.65 -2.58 3.56
C VAL A 23 -10.69 -1.70 2.87
N SER A 24 -11.37 -0.85 3.63
CA SER A 24 -12.30 0.14 3.07
C SER A 24 -11.73 1.53 3.22
N ALA A 25 -11.50 2.20 2.08
CA ALA A 25 -10.95 3.54 2.03
C ALA A 25 -11.47 4.30 0.81
N ALA A 26 -11.56 5.62 0.93
CA ALA A 26 -11.97 6.50 -0.18
C ALA A 26 -10.81 6.83 -1.13
N ASP A 27 -9.58 6.80 -0.63
CA ASP A 27 -8.36 7.15 -1.34
C ASP A 27 -7.16 6.40 -0.75
N VAL A 28 -6.04 6.42 -1.48
CA VAL A 28 -4.80 5.72 -1.08
C VAL A 28 -4.27 6.22 0.27
N GLY A 29 -4.43 7.49 0.57
CA GLY A 29 -4.07 8.08 1.87
C GLY A 29 -4.87 7.46 3.01
N HIS A 30 -6.20 7.44 2.90
CA HIS A 30 -7.07 6.78 3.88
C HIS A 30 -6.80 5.27 3.98
N LEU A 31 -6.47 4.61 2.87
CA LEU A 31 -6.12 3.19 2.87
C LEU A 31 -4.88 2.91 3.73
N LEU A 32 -3.83 3.71 3.54
CA LEU A 32 -2.60 3.60 4.32
C LEU A 32 -2.86 3.91 5.81
N ASP A 33 -3.74 4.87 6.09
CA ASP A 33 -4.15 5.19 7.47
C ASP A 33 -4.83 4.01 8.16
N GLN A 34 -5.83 3.42 7.52
CA GLN A 34 -6.53 2.24 8.02
C GLN A 34 -5.59 1.03 8.16
N LEU A 35 -4.64 0.87 7.24
CA LEU A 35 -3.62 -0.17 7.33
C LEU A 35 -2.69 0.04 8.52
N GLU A 36 -2.29 1.27 8.81
CA GLU A 36 -1.42 1.58 9.95
C GLU A 36 -2.13 1.54 11.30
N GLU A 37 -3.41 1.91 11.34
CA GLU A 37 -4.26 1.70 12.51
C GLU A 37 -4.39 0.21 12.84
N SER A 38 -4.55 -0.63 11.80
CA SER A 38 -4.66 -2.09 11.96
C SER A 38 -3.31 -2.77 12.21
N TYR A 39 -2.25 -2.26 11.57
CA TYR A 39 -0.91 -2.85 11.56
C TYR A 39 0.13 -1.75 11.77
N SER A 40 0.37 -1.40 13.03
CA SER A 40 1.38 -0.42 13.43
C SER A 40 2.80 -0.77 12.97
N ALA A 41 3.07 -2.03 12.63
CA ALA A 41 4.35 -2.48 12.05
C ALA A 41 4.57 -2.01 10.59
N LEU A 42 3.52 -1.61 9.86
CA LEU A 42 3.65 -1.03 8.52
C LEU A 42 4.09 0.45 8.56
N ARG A 43 3.85 1.12 9.69
CA ARG A 43 4.27 2.51 9.92
C ARG A 43 5.80 2.61 9.88
N GLY A 44 6.33 3.49 9.04
CA GLY A 44 7.77 3.62 8.80
C GLY A 44 8.32 2.72 7.69
N LEU A 45 7.59 1.67 7.28
CA LEU A 45 7.97 0.84 6.12
C LEU A 45 7.42 1.40 4.81
N VAL A 46 6.13 1.76 4.81
CA VAL A 46 5.43 2.28 3.62
C VAL A 46 5.41 3.80 3.60
N ARG A 47 5.14 4.44 4.75
CA ARG A 47 5.20 5.90 4.94
C ARG A 47 6.46 6.32 5.72
N ASN A 48 7.03 7.47 5.36
CA ASN A 48 8.12 8.11 6.10
C ASN A 48 7.60 8.87 7.35
N GLU A 49 8.49 9.40 8.18
CA GLU A 49 8.11 10.22 9.36
C GLU A 49 7.33 11.51 9.01
N GLN A 50 7.41 11.96 7.76
CA GLN A 50 6.65 13.12 7.27
C GLN A 50 5.22 12.75 6.82
N GLY A 51 4.86 11.46 6.83
CA GLY A 51 3.54 10.96 6.40
C GLY A 51 3.40 10.74 4.89
N GLU A 52 4.48 10.84 4.13
CA GLU A 52 4.52 10.59 2.68
C GLU A 52 4.97 9.16 2.38
N VAL A 53 4.60 8.64 1.19
CA VAL A 53 5.05 7.31 0.74
C VAL A 53 6.56 7.32 0.57
N HIS A 54 7.23 6.30 1.09
CA HIS A 54 8.68 6.18 1.00
C HIS A 54 9.10 6.03 -0.47
N HIS A 55 10.15 6.73 -0.90
CA HIS A 55 10.72 6.61 -2.26
C HIS A 55 11.23 5.20 -2.63
N HIS A 56 11.26 4.28 -1.66
CA HIS A 56 11.62 2.88 -1.86
C HIS A 56 10.39 1.99 -1.94
N VAL A 57 9.20 2.56 -2.06
CA VAL A 57 7.92 1.86 -2.14
C VAL A 57 7.08 2.51 -3.23
N ASN A 58 6.78 1.72 -4.25
CA ASN A 58 5.86 2.09 -5.30
C ASN A 58 4.51 1.45 -5.00
N ILE A 59 3.45 2.22 -5.15
CA ILE A 59 2.08 1.76 -4.95
C ILE A 59 1.37 1.85 -6.29
N PHE A 60 0.71 0.77 -6.67
CA PHE A 60 -0.06 0.67 -7.91
C PHE A 60 -1.53 0.45 -7.58
N VAL A 61 -2.43 1.11 -8.29
CA VAL A 61 -3.88 0.99 -8.19
C VAL A 61 -4.37 0.51 -9.56
N ASN A 62 -5.01 -0.67 -9.63
CA ASN A 62 -5.39 -1.33 -10.90
C ASN A 62 -4.27 -1.41 -11.94
N SER A 63 -3.03 -1.66 -11.53
CA SER A 63 -1.82 -1.66 -12.39
C SER A 63 -1.28 -0.27 -12.79
N GLU A 64 -1.84 0.81 -12.27
CA GLU A 64 -1.38 2.17 -12.53
C GLU A 64 -0.68 2.76 -11.29
N GLY A 65 0.54 3.29 -11.45
CA GLY A 65 1.32 3.81 -10.34
C GLY A 65 0.73 5.11 -9.79
N ILE A 66 0.62 5.22 -8.46
CA ILE A 66 0.09 6.45 -7.83
C ILE A 66 0.94 7.69 -8.15
N GLU A 67 2.21 7.47 -8.48
CA GLU A 67 3.19 8.48 -8.94
C GLU A 67 2.78 9.16 -10.25
N ALA A 68 2.09 8.46 -11.15
CA ALA A 68 1.54 9.02 -12.39
C ALA A 68 0.12 9.58 -12.22
N LEU A 69 -0.53 9.26 -11.10
CA LEU A 69 -1.90 9.66 -10.75
C LEU A 69 -1.90 10.91 -9.85
N GLN A 70 -2.54 10.82 -8.68
CA GLN A 70 -2.70 11.90 -7.70
C GLN A 70 -1.95 11.56 -6.40
N GLY A 71 -1.02 10.61 -6.42
CA GLY A 71 -0.29 10.12 -5.26
C GLY A 71 -1.23 9.57 -4.19
N LEU A 72 -1.06 10.01 -2.94
CA LEU A 72 -1.92 9.65 -1.81
C LEU A 72 -3.39 10.09 -1.99
N LYS A 73 -3.66 11.11 -2.81
CA LYS A 73 -5.02 11.58 -3.08
C LYS A 73 -5.73 10.80 -4.18
N THR A 74 -5.11 9.73 -4.68
CA THR A 74 -5.71 8.89 -5.71
C THR A 74 -6.98 8.24 -5.15
N PRO A 75 -8.17 8.51 -5.74
CA PRO A 75 -9.42 7.95 -5.27
C PRO A 75 -9.46 6.45 -5.56
N LEU A 76 -10.02 5.69 -4.62
CA LEU A 76 -10.19 4.24 -4.71
C LEU A 76 -11.68 3.90 -4.80
N ASN A 77 -12.06 3.01 -5.71
CA ASN A 77 -13.42 2.55 -5.88
C ASN A 77 -13.62 1.14 -5.30
N ASP A 78 -14.87 0.69 -5.22
CA ASP A 78 -15.15 -0.67 -4.79
C ASP A 78 -14.61 -1.69 -5.81
N GLY A 79 -13.85 -2.67 -5.34
CA GLY A 79 -13.19 -3.66 -6.20
C GLY A 79 -11.81 -3.25 -6.73
N ASP A 80 -11.33 -2.06 -6.39
CA ASP A 80 -9.96 -1.64 -6.71
C ASP A 80 -8.91 -2.57 -6.08
N GLU A 81 -7.84 -2.83 -6.83
CA GLU A 81 -6.68 -3.58 -6.36
C GLU A 81 -5.47 -2.67 -6.18
N VAL A 82 -4.99 -2.57 -4.94
CA VAL A 82 -3.81 -1.80 -4.57
C VAL A 82 -2.63 -2.74 -4.36
N THR A 83 -1.57 -2.59 -5.14
CA THR A 83 -0.35 -3.41 -5.03
C THR A 83 0.79 -2.58 -4.51
N ILE A 84 1.40 -3.02 -3.41
CA ILE A 84 2.59 -2.40 -2.84
C ILE A 84 3.83 -3.13 -3.35
N ILE A 85 4.71 -2.42 -4.04
CA ILE A 85 5.97 -2.96 -4.56
C ILE A 85 7.13 -2.19 -3.91
N PRO A 86 8.01 -2.85 -3.14
CA PRO A 86 9.23 -2.19 -2.70
C PRO A 86 10.15 -2.00 -3.90
N ALA A 87 10.76 -0.82 -4.06
CA ALA A 87 11.75 -0.52 -5.10
C ALA A 87 12.96 -1.47 -5.05
N LEU A 88 13.21 -2.08 -3.88
CA LEU A 88 14.24 -3.12 -3.68
C LEU A 88 13.81 -4.52 -4.14
N ALA A 89 12.54 -4.74 -4.52
CA ALA A 89 12.06 -6.01 -5.08
C ALA A 89 12.42 -6.14 -6.58
N GLY A 90 13.67 -5.82 -6.93
CA GLY A 90 14.31 -6.39 -8.11
C GLY A 90 14.57 -7.87 -7.79
N GLY A 91 13.63 -8.73 -8.17
CA GLY A 91 13.67 -10.15 -7.89
C GLY A 91 15.00 -10.77 -8.28
N ASP A 92 15.66 -11.31 -7.26
CA ASP A 92 16.62 -12.42 -7.30
C ASP A 92 16.23 -13.43 -8.39
N ARG A 93 17.12 -13.63 -9.35
CA ARG A 93 17.08 -14.74 -10.31
C ARG A 93 18.37 -15.54 -10.18
#